data_AF-A0A7H9E9D2-F1
#
_entry.id   AF-A0A7H9E9D2-F1
#
_cell.length_a   1.000
_cell.length_b   1.000
_cell.length_c   1.000
_cell.angle_alpha   90.00
_cell.angle_beta   90.00
_cell.angle_gamma   90.00
#
_symmetry.space_group_name_H-M   'P 1'
#
loop_
_entity.id
_entity.type
_entity.pdbx_description
1 polymer ?
#
loop_
_entity_poly.entity_id
_entity_poly.type
_entity_poly.pdbx_seq_one_letter_code
_entity_poly.pdbx_strand_id
1 'polypeptide(L)'
;MKHKSLKKFLLAGLGVLAATTLFNTNRTNSVQAAKKSSDSLVIYFSKTGNTERAAKRIQKETGARILRITPKKAYLRDYYVTTRVAQDQIRQNIHPTNKTAKHKEI
;
A
#
# COMPACT_ATOMS: atom_id res chain seq x y z
N MET A 1 -12.55 52.67 -54.43
CA MET A 1 -13.34 52.05 -53.34
C MET A 1 -13.05 52.80 -52.04
N LYS A 2 -14.03 52.78 -51.13
CA LYS A 2 -14.42 53.85 -50.20
C LYS A 2 -13.46 54.11 -49.02
N HIS A 3 -13.27 55.42 -48.78
CA HIS A 3 -13.44 56.17 -47.53
C HIS A 3 -12.42 55.97 -46.37
N LYS A 4 -11.49 56.92 -46.13
CA LYS A 4 -11.60 58.22 -45.41
C LYS A 4 -11.39 58.09 -43.88
N SER A 5 -10.19 58.52 -43.47
CA SER A 5 -9.84 59.42 -42.36
C SER A 5 -10.51 59.34 -40.97
N LEU A 6 -9.61 59.33 -39.98
CA LEU A 6 -9.68 60.03 -38.68
C LEU A 6 -10.62 59.49 -37.58
N LYS A 7 -10.02 59.08 -36.46
CA LYS A 7 -10.06 59.83 -35.17
C LYS A 7 -9.48 58.98 -34.04
N LYS A 8 -8.48 59.53 -33.35
CA LYS A 8 -7.99 59.04 -32.05
C LYS A 8 -9.16 59.17 -31.05
N PHE A 9 -9.51 58.09 -30.35
CA PHE A 9 -10.43 58.15 -29.22
C PHE A 9 -9.73 57.79 -27.91
N LEU A 10 -10.01 58.67 -26.96
CA LEU A 10 -9.55 58.81 -25.59
C LEU A 10 -9.76 57.57 -24.70
N LEU A 11 -8.82 57.38 -23.78
CA LEU A 11 -9.01 57.56 -22.33
C LEU A 11 -10.40 57.16 -21.76
N ALA A 12 -10.50 55.97 -21.16
CA ALA A 12 -11.40 55.67 -20.04
C ALA A 12 -11.04 54.30 -19.47
N GLY A 13 -10.44 54.27 -18.28
CA GLY A 13 -10.03 53.03 -17.62
C GLY A 13 -9.32 53.29 -16.31
N LEU A 14 -10.01 54.01 -15.42
CA LEU A 14 -9.67 54.20 -14.02
C LEU A 14 -9.33 52.86 -13.36
N GLY A 15 -8.31 52.87 -12.50
CA GLY A 15 -7.60 51.70 -12.03
C GLY A 15 -8.47 50.58 -11.44
N VAL A 16 -8.27 49.38 -11.99
CA VAL A 16 -8.33 48.13 -11.22
C VAL A 16 -6.97 47.47 -11.34
N LEU A 17 -5.98 48.04 -10.64
CA LEU A 17 -4.65 47.46 -10.47
C LEU A 17 -4.50 46.80 -9.08
N ALA A 18 -5.62 46.41 -8.47
CA ALA A 18 -5.69 45.93 -7.09
C ALA A 18 -6.40 44.58 -6.91
N ALA A 19 -6.60 43.79 -7.97
CA ALA A 19 -7.34 42.52 -7.84
C ALA A 19 -6.79 41.33 -8.64
N THR A 20 -5.55 41.39 -9.16
CA THR A 20 -4.94 40.26 -9.89
C THR A 20 -3.95 39.42 -9.07
N THR A 21 -3.77 39.69 -7.77
CA THR A 21 -2.86 38.91 -6.91
C THR A 21 -3.58 38.16 -5.79
N LEU A 22 -4.63 37.39 -6.09
CA LEU A 22 -5.28 36.49 -5.14
C LEU A 22 -5.49 35.08 -5.70
N PHE A 23 -4.46 34.48 -6.32
CA PHE A 23 -4.40 33.03 -6.47
C PHE A 23 -2.99 32.54 -6.22
N ASN A 24 -2.55 32.62 -4.97
CA ASN A 24 -1.36 31.90 -4.52
C ASN A 24 -1.61 31.24 -3.16
N THR A 25 -1.84 29.94 -3.20
CA THR A 25 -1.27 28.94 -2.28
C THR A 25 -1.80 27.57 -2.69
N ASN A 26 -1.21 27.01 -3.76
CA ASN A 26 -1.19 25.56 -3.92
C ASN A 26 -0.25 25.00 -2.83
N ARG A 27 -0.74 24.96 -1.59
CA ARG A 27 -0.18 24.05 -0.59
C ARG A 27 -0.54 22.66 -1.09
N THR A 28 0.37 22.04 -1.82
CA THR A 28 0.48 20.58 -1.81
C THR A 28 0.81 20.20 -0.37
N ASN A 29 -0.24 20.12 0.46
CA ASN A 29 -0.20 19.31 1.66
C ASN A 29 0.04 17.88 1.14
N SER A 30 1.29 17.53 0.92
CA SER A 30 1.75 16.17 1.16
C SER A 30 1.56 15.95 2.65
N VAL A 31 0.30 15.75 3.06
CA VAL A 31 -0.01 14.87 4.16
C VAL A 31 0.54 13.52 3.70
N GLN A 32 1.84 13.35 3.92
CA GLN A 32 2.44 12.06 4.13
C GLN A 32 1.59 11.52 5.27
N ALA A 33 0.53 10.78 4.92
CA ALA A 33 -0.29 10.08 5.88
C ALA A 33 0.69 9.19 6.62
N ALA A 34 1.14 9.65 7.78
CA ALA A 34 1.99 8.88 8.66
C ALA A 34 1.21 7.59 8.86
N LYS A 35 1.73 6.52 8.26
CA LYS A 35 1.11 5.20 8.26
C LYS A 35 0.94 4.86 9.74
N LYS A 36 -0.25 5.11 10.27
CA LYS A 36 -0.59 4.85 11.66
C LYS A 36 -0.35 3.36 11.83
N SER A 37 0.76 3.00 12.47
CA SER A 37 1.04 1.62 12.81
C SER A 37 -0.08 1.20 13.73
N SER A 38 -0.99 0.38 13.23
CA SER A 38 -1.98 -0.22 14.10
C SER A 38 -1.26 -1.11 15.10
N ASP A 39 -1.76 -1.19 16.33
CA ASP A 39 -1.29 -2.16 17.34
C ASP A 39 -1.63 -3.62 16.97
N SER A 40 -2.07 -3.83 15.72
CA SER A 40 -2.46 -5.10 15.15
C SER A 40 -1.25 -5.87 14.61
N LEU A 41 -1.27 -7.19 14.82
CA LEU A 41 -0.31 -8.14 14.28
C LEU A 41 -1.02 -9.18 13.41
N VAL A 42 -0.59 -9.32 12.15
CA VAL A 42 -1.05 -10.36 11.24
C VAL A 42 -0.06 -11.52 11.25
N ILE A 43 -0.48 -12.66 11.80
CA ILE A 43 0.31 -13.90 11.79
C ILE A 43 -0.23 -14.80 10.67
N TYR A 44 0.63 -15.25 9.76
CA TYR A 44 0.20 -16.07 8.63
C TYR A 44 1.18 -17.20 8.27
N PHE A 45 0.67 -18.23 7.61
CA PHE A 45 1.44 -19.28 6.93
C PHE A 45 1.11 -19.30 5.43
N SER A 46 2.08 -19.65 4.59
CA SER A 46 1.89 -19.76 3.14
C SER A 46 2.80 -20.82 2.54
N LYS A 47 2.21 -21.84 1.89
CA LYS A 47 2.95 -22.89 1.16
C LYS A 47 3.38 -22.41 -0.23
N THR A 48 2.48 -21.81 -0.99
CA THR A 48 2.67 -21.45 -2.41
C THR A 48 2.61 -19.94 -2.69
N GLY A 49 2.46 -19.10 -1.66
CA GLY A 49 2.51 -17.64 -1.80
C GLY A 49 1.15 -16.94 -1.79
N ASN A 50 0.03 -17.65 -1.86
CA ASN A 50 -1.30 -17.02 -1.92
C ASN A 50 -1.62 -16.24 -0.64
N THR A 51 -1.48 -16.87 0.52
CA THR A 51 -1.72 -16.21 1.82
C THR A 51 -0.71 -15.11 2.09
N GLU A 52 0.53 -15.24 1.59
CA GLU A 52 1.54 -14.18 1.71
C GLU A 52 1.12 -12.91 0.96
N ARG A 53 0.55 -13.06 -0.25
CA ARG A 53 0.01 -11.93 -1.02
C ARG A 53 -1.16 -11.26 -0.28
N ALA A 54 -2.06 -12.05 0.30
CA ALA A 54 -3.16 -11.53 1.12
C ALA A 54 -2.66 -10.79 2.37
N ALA A 55 -1.71 -11.36 3.12
CA ALA A 55 -1.14 -10.73 4.31
C ALA A 55 -0.44 -9.40 4.01
N LYS A 56 0.30 -9.32 2.89
CA LYS A 56 0.91 -8.06 2.42
C LYS A 56 -0.13 -7.02 2.06
N ARG A 57 -1.27 -7.43 1.48
CA ARG A 57 -2.37 -6.52 1.18
C ARG A 57 -2.97 -5.94 2.46
N ILE A 58 -3.26 -6.80 3.44
CA ILE A 58 -3.76 -6.38 4.76
C ILE A 58 -2.79 -5.41 5.43
N GLN A 59 -1.48 -5.70 5.43
CA GLN A 59 -0.45 -4.79 5.97
C GLN A 59 -0.45 -3.41 5.30
N LYS A 60 -0.65 -3.37 3.98
CA LYS A 60 -0.68 -2.10 3.22
C LYS A 60 -1.88 -1.24 3.62
N GLU A 61 -3.04 -1.87 3.85
CA GLU A 61 -4.29 -1.18 4.18
C GLU A 61 -4.39 -0.80 5.67
N THR A 62 -3.90 -1.65 6.57
CA THR A 62 -4.09 -1.50 8.01
C THR A 62 -2.89 -0.90 8.75
N GLY A 63 -1.71 -0.88 8.11
CA GLY A 63 -0.47 -0.55 8.80
C GLY A 63 0.02 -1.60 9.80
N ALA A 64 -0.64 -2.77 9.86
CA ALA A 64 -0.32 -3.81 10.83
C ALA A 64 1.07 -4.41 10.61
N ARG A 65 1.67 -4.89 11.70
CA ARG A 65 2.89 -5.72 11.65
C ARG A 65 2.52 -7.09 11.07
N ILE A 66 3.45 -7.73 10.38
CA ILE A 66 3.24 -9.10 9.86
C ILE A 66 4.31 -10.06 10.37
N LEU A 67 3.90 -11.28 10.69
CA LEU A 67 4.77 -12.37 11.11
C LEU A 67 4.45 -13.62 10.30
N ARG A 68 5.46 -14.19 9.64
CA ARG A 68 5.31 -15.45 8.89
C ARG A 68 5.68 -16.64 9.77
N ILE A 69 4.79 -17.62 9.86
CA ILE A 69 5.09 -18.94 10.40
C ILE A 69 5.82 -19.74 9.32
N THR A 70 6.99 -20.27 9.65
CA THR A 70 7.79 -21.11 8.74
C THR A 70 7.88 -22.52 9.30
N PRO A 71 7.57 -23.59 8.55
CA PRO A 71 7.69 -24.93 9.08
C PRO A 71 9.17 -25.29 9.30
N LYS A 72 9.50 -26.10 10.32
CA LYS A 72 10.90 -26.52 10.56
C LYS A 72 11.44 -27.35 9.39
N LYS A 73 10.59 -28.22 8.85
CA LYS A 73 10.80 -29.01 7.63
C LYS A 73 9.86 -28.48 6.55
N ALA A 74 10.40 -28.12 5.40
CA ALA A 74 9.58 -27.61 4.29
C ALA A 74 8.57 -28.66 3.83
N TYR A 75 7.35 -28.22 3.52
CA TYR A 75 6.37 -29.08 2.86
C TYR A 75 6.84 -29.44 1.46
N LEU A 76 6.56 -30.68 1.05
CA LEU A 76 6.85 -31.14 -0.30
C LEU A 76 6.03 -30.33 -1.31
N ARG A 77 6.58 -30.13 -2.51
CA ARG A 77 5.86 -29.40 -3.57
C ARG A 77 4.58 -30.12 -3.96
N ASP A 78 4.67 -31.43 -4.16
CA ASP A 78 3.55 -32.29 -4.52
C ASP A 78 2.49 -32.35 -3.41
N TYR A 79 1.23 -32.15 -3.79
CA TYR A 79 0.11 -32.17 -2.86
C TYR A 79 -0.18 -33.57 -2.33
N TYR A 80 -0.26 -34.57 -3.22
CA TYR A 80 -0.59 -35.94 -2.84
C TYR A 80 0.46 -36.55 -1.91
N VAL A 81 1.74 -36.32 -2.18
CA VAL A 81 2.82 -36.78 -1.30
C VAL A 81 2.74 -36.08 0.06
N THR A 82 2.43 -34.78 0.09
CA THR A 82 2.23 -34.06 1.36
C THR A 82 1.08 -34.65 2.16
N THR A 83 -0.04 -35.01 1.51
CA THR A 83 -1.20 -35.62 2.16
C THR A 83 -0.89 -36.98 2.74
N ARG A 84 -0.17 -37.83 2.01
CA ARG A 84 0.26 -39.15 2.51
C ARG A 84 1.12 -39.02 3.76
N VAL A 85 2.13 -38.15 3.72
CA VAL A 85 2.98 -37.87 4.89
C VAL A 85 2.15 -37.36 6.08
N ALA A 86 1.18 -36.46 5.84
CA ALA A 86 0.31 -35.96 6.89
C ALA A 86 -0.58 -37.05 7.50
N GLN A 87 -1.15 -37.93 6.67
CA GLN A 87 -1.93 -39.08 7.15
C GLN A 87 -1.08 -40.02 8.00
N ASP A 88 0.17 -40.29 7.59
CA ASP A 88 1.09 -41.13 8.33
C ASP A 88 1.45 -40.51 9.69
N GLN A 89 1.71 -39.20 9.71
CA GLN A 89 1.95 -38.44 10.94
C GLN A 89 0.75 -38.49 11.89
N ILE A 90 -0.48 -38.36 11.39
CA ILE A 90 -1.70 -38.47 12.20
C ILE A 90 -1.80 -39.88 12.80
N ARG A 91 -1.61 -40.94 12.00
CA ARG A 91 -1.67 -42.33 12.48
C ARG A 91 -0.63 -42.62 13.55
N GLN A 92 0.50 -41.94 13.51
CA GLN A 92 1.60 -42.06 14.48
C GLN A 92 1.55 -41.01 15.60
N ASN A 93 0.50 -40.18 15.67
CA ASN A 93 0.36 -39.09 16.64
C ASN A 93 1.57 -38.12 16.67
N ILE A 94 2.12 -37.82 15.49
CA ILE A 94 3.27 -36.91 15.32
C ILE A 94 2.75 -35.49 15.04
N HIS A 95 3.16 -34.53 15.89
CA HIS A 95 2.86 -33.11 15.69
C HIS A 95 4.05 -32.37 15.05
N PRO A 96 3.90 -31.76 13.86
CA PRO A 96 4.99 -31.06 13.18
C PRO A 96 5.43 -29.80 13.93
N THR A 97 6.75 -29.63 14.10
CA THR A 97 7.33 -28.43 14.74
C THR A 97 7.41 -27.24 13.78
N ASN A 98 7.18 -26.03 14.30
CA ASN A 98 7.25 -24.76 13.55
C ASN A 98 8.48 -23.95 13.96
N LYS A 99 9.05 -23.19 13.01
CA LYS A 99 9.97 -22.07 13.25
C LYS A 99 9.16 -20.77 13.21
N THR A 100 9.19 -20.00 14.29
CA THR A 100 8.74 -18.61 14.24
C THR A 100 9.76 -17.78 13.46
N ALA A 101 9.32 -16.96 12.51
CA ALA A 101 10.22 -16.03 11.85
C ALA A 101 10.73 -15.02 12.89
N LYS A 102 12.03 -14.73 12.90
CA LYS A 102 12.55 -13.60 13.68
C LYS A 102 11.92 -12.31 13.15
N HIS A 103 11.57 -11.41 14.06
CA HIS A 103 11.14 -10.06 13.71
C HIS A 103 12.20 -9.45 12.78
N LYS A 104 11.83 -9.16 11.53
CA LYS A 104 12.69 -8.40 10.62
C LYS A 104 12.37 -6.94 10.91
N GLU A 105 13.19 -6.31 11.75
CA GLU A 105 13.19 -4.85 11.88
C GLU A 105 13.44 -4.26 10.49
N ILE A 106 12.61 -3.28 10.15
CA ILE A 106 12.77 -2.41 8.98
C ILE A 106 13.14 -1.05 9.53
#